data_AF-A0A970KA94-F1
#
_entry.id   AF-A0A970KA94-F1
#
_cell.length_a   1.000
_cell.length_b   1.000
_cell.length_c   1.000
_cell.angle_alpha   90.00
_cell.angle_beta   90.00
_cell.angle_gamma   90.00
#
_symmetry.space_group_name_H-M   'P 1'
#
loop_
_entity.id
_entity.type
_entity.pdbx_description
1 polymer ?
#
loop_
_entity_poly.entity_id
_entity_poly.type
_entity_poly.pdbx_seq_one_letter_code
_entity_poly.pdbx_strand_id
1 'polypeptide(L)'
;MQKWLWVILLFTIVLGGFWWSEKQCTSLADSVLRLHVIANSDSLADQALKIKVKNKVVETMYGKFSTAQSQQEAWQMAVQNRALIEEAASQAVTEYGYSYPVQVEIGEYEFPTKTYGNLVLPQGSYEAVRVVIGKGEGQNWWCVLFPPLCIISSTDEGLSLGSRKEAQVSFKCLELLPQGARFSFHNPTEEPQNDTQP
;
A
#
# COMPACT_ATOMS: atom_id res chain seq x y z
N MET A 1 -33.63 48.22 -20.57
CA MET A 1 -33.05 47.60 -19.35
C MET A 1 -33.11 46.08 -19.38
N GLN A 2 -34.24 45.47 -19.77
CA GLN A 2 -34.44 44.01 -19.80
C GLN A 2 -33.45 43.23 -20.71
N LYS A 3 -33.02 43.80 -21.84
CA LYS A 3 -32.06 43.16 -22.76
C LYS A 3 -30.66 42.94 -22.17
N TRP A 4 -30.24 43.79 -21.21
CA TRP A 4 -28.93 43.69 -20.56
C TRP A 4 -28.91 42.64 -19.44
N LEU A 5 -30.08 42.38 -18.81
CA LEU A 5 -30.23 41.32 -17.80
C LEU A 5 -29.97 39.93 -18.39
N TRP A 6 -30.43 39.67 -19.61
CA TRP A 6 -30.20 38.39 -20.30
C TRP A 6 -28.74 38.18 -20.68
N VAL A 7 -28.02 39.25 -21.03
CA VAL A 7 -26.58 39.18 -21.36
C VAL A 7 -25.75 38.89 -20.11
N ILE A 8 -26.08 39.53 -18.98
CA ILE A 8 -25.40 39.27 -17.70
C ILE A 8 -25.67 37.85 -17.22
N LEU A 9 -26.91 37.36 -17.34
CA LEU A 9 -27.29 35.98 -16.97
C LEU A 9 -26.54 34.93 -17.81
N LEU A 10 -26.40 35.17 -19.13
CA LEU A 10 -25.63 34.29 -20.00
C LEU A 10 -24.14 34.30 -19.64
N PHE A 11 -23.59 35.48 -19.30
CA PHE A 11 -22.19 35.63 -18.94
C PHE A 11 -21.86 34.95 -17.60
N THR A 12 -22.77 34.99 -16.62
CA THR A 12 -22.58 34.30 -15.33
C THR A 12 -22.73 32.80 -15.44
N ILE A 13 -23.57 32.28 -16.33
CA ILE A 13 -23.67 30.83 -16.61
C ILE A 13 -22.40 30.33 -17.31
N VAL A 14 -21.88 31.08 -18.28
CA VAL A 14 -20.63 30.72 -18.98
C VAL A 14 -19.41 30.81 -18.06
N LEU A 15 -19.33 31.84 -17.20
CA LEU A 15 -18.27 31.94 -16.19
C LEU A 15 -18.43 30.91 -15.07
N GLY A 16 -19.65 30.58 -14.65
CA GLY A 16 -19.92 29.56 -13.64
C GLY A 16 -19.60 28.14 -14.11
N GLY A 17 -19.79 27.85 -15.40
CA GLY A 17 -19.40 26.57 -16.01
C GLY A 17 -17.88 26.34 -16.05
N PHE A 18 -17.08 27.40 -16.07
CA PHE A 18 -15.62 27.33 -15.98
C PHE A 18 -15.09 26.91 -14.60
N TRP A 19 -15.92 26.97 -13.56
CA TRP A 19 -15.63 26.45 -12.22
C TRP A 19 -16.14 25.02 -12.00
N TRP A 20 -16.60 24.34 -13.06
CA TRP A 20 -16.84 22.90 -12.99
C TRP A 20 -15.50 22.19 -12.95
N SER A 21 -14.94 22.09 -11.74
CA SER A 21 -13.78 21.30 -11.41
C SER A 21 -13.89 19.94 -12.10
N GLU A 22 -12.97 19.65 -13.01
CA GLU A 22 -12.72 18.27 -13.42
C GLU A 22 -12.39 17.52 -12.14
N LYS A 23 -13.29 16.65 -11.68
CA LYS A 23 -12.93 15.66 -10.68
C LYS A 23 -11.96 14.73 -11.39
N GLN A 24 -10.65 14.95 -11.22
CA GLN A 24 -9.64 14.01 -11.68
C GLN A 24 -10.00 12.66 -11.07
N CYS A 25 -10.29 11.65 -11.90
CA CYS A 25 -10.40 10.28 -11.44
C CYS A 25 -8.98 9.83 -11.05
N THR A 26 -8.62 9.97 -9.78
CA THR A 26 -7.37 9.44 -9.23
C THR A 26 -7.32 7.93 -9.52
N SER A 27 -6.25 7.45 -10.16
CA SER A 27 -6.12 6.03 -10.43
C SER A 27 -5.87 5.27 -9.11
N LEU A 28 -6.17 3.96 -9.08
CA LEU A 28 -5.86 3.15 -7.90
C LEU A 28 -4.37 3.18 -7.55
N ALA A 29 -3.49 3.27 -8.56
CA ALA A 29 -2.05 3.38 -8.35
C ALA A 29 -1.67 4.67 -7.63
N ASP A 30 -2.28 5.79 -8.00
CA ASP A 30 -2.02 7.10 -7.40
C ASP A 30 -2.65 7.26 -6.01
N SER A 31 -3.44 6.28 -5.56
CA SER A 31 -4.09 6.29 -4.25
C SER A 31 -3.35 5.46 -3.19
N VAL A 32 -2.35 4.68 -3.59
CA VAL A 32 -1.64 3.76 -2.69
C VAL A 32 -0.13 3.96 -2.69
N LEU A 33 0.49 3.85 -1.51
CA LEU A 33 1.93 3.68 -1.37
C LEU A 33 2.20 2.21 -1.06
N ARG A 34 2.96 1.55 -1.92
CA ARG A 34 3.23 0.11 -1.80
C ARG A 34 4.50 -0.16 -0.98
N LEU A 35 4.64 -1.38 -0.49
CA LEU A 35 5.88 -1.90 0.08
C LEU A 35 6.21 -3.21 -0.62
N HIS A 36 7.49 -3.40 -0.91
CA HIS A 36 8.00 -4.73 -1.15
C HIS A 36 9.34 -4.99 -0.49
N VAL A 37 9.45 -6.18 0.08
CA VAL A 37 10.66 -6.65 0.74
C VAL A 37 11.20 -7.81 -0.08
N ILE A 38 12.46 -7.72 -0.49
CA ILE A 38 13.15 -8.73 -1.31
C ILE A 38 14.08 -9.52 -0.40
N ALA A 39 13.89 -10.84 -0.36
CA ALA A 39 14.73 -11.72 0.45
C ALA A 39 16.14 -11.83 -0.15
N ASN A 40 17.10 -12.21 0.69
CA ASN A 40 18.46 -12.48 0.24
C ASN A 40 18.52 -13.67 -0.75
N SER A 41 17.75 -14.74 -0.50
CA SER A 41 17.62 -15.90 -1.38
C SER A 41 16.25 -16.59 -1.20
N ASP A 42 16.01 -17.67 -1.95
CA ASP A 42 14.81 -18.52 -1.83
C ASP A 42 14.87 -19.59 -0.74
N SER A 43 15.91 -19.58 0.10
CA SER A 43 15.96 -20.47 1.27
C SER A 43 14.81 -20.18 2.24
N LEU A 44 14.27 -21.21 2.87
CA LEU A 44 13.19 -21.06 3.87
C LEU A 44 13.56 -20.08 4.98
N ALA A 45 14.83 -20.03 5.37
CA ALA A 45 15.35 -19.13 6.38
C ALA A 45 15.28 -17.65 5.93
N ASP A 46 15.72 -17.34 4.70
CA ASP A 46 15.67 -15.98 4.14
C ASP A 46 14.22 -15.54 3.84
N GLN A 47 13.37 -16.48 3.42
CA GLN A 47 11.94 -16.23 3.23
C GLN A 47 11.24 -15.90 4.55
N ALA A 48 11.56 -16.62 5.63
CA ALA A 48 11.06 -16.31 6.97
C ALA A 48 11.59 -14.96 7.47
N LEU A 49 12.88 -14.66 7.25
CA LEU A 49 13.50 -13.39 7.63
C LEU A 49 12.81 -12.20 6.97
N LYS A 50 12.48 -12.30 5.68
CA LYS A 50 11.71 -11.28 4.94
C LYS A 50 10.41 -10.90 5.64
N ILE A 51 9.66 -11.87 6.17
CA ILE A 51 8.41 -11.61 6.91
C ILE A 51 8.68 -10.84 8.20
N LYS A 52 9.78 -11.16 8.90
CA LYS A 52 10.19 -10.45 10.12
C LYS A 52 10.59 -9.01 9.84
N VAL A 53 11.41 -8.80 8.81
CA VAL A 53 11.80 -7.45 8.34
C VAL A 53 10.56 -6.64 7.96
N LYS A 54 9.64 -7.22 7.17
CA LYS A 54 8.36 -6.60 6.81
C LYS A 54 7.57 -6.18 8.07
N ASN A 55 7.40 -7.10 9.02
CA ASN A 55 6.65 -6.84 10.26
C ASN A 55 7.26 -5.66 11.03
N LYS A 56 8.59 -5.64 11.21
CA LYS A 56 9.29 -4.58 11.94
C LYS A 56 9.17 -3.22 11.26
N VAL A 57 9.30 -3.17 9.94
CA VAL A 57 9.14 -1.92 9.15
C VAL A 57 7.70 -1.41 9.26
N VAL A 58 6.71 -2.28 9.09
CA VAL A 58 5.29 -1.91 9.18
C VAL A 58 4.96 -1.40 10.58
N GLU A 59 5.39 -2.10 11.63
CA GLU A 59 5.18 -1.69 13.03
C GLU A 59 5.77 -0.30 13.32
N THR A 60 7.03 -0.09 12.92
CA THR A 60 7.75 1.18 13.14
C THR A 60 7.08 2.36 12.45
N MET A 61 6.55 2.13 11.25
CA MET A 61 5.98 3.19 10.43
C MET A 61 4.46 3.35 10.57
N TYR A 62 3.77 2.39 11.22
CA TYR A 62 2.32 2.36 11.32
C TYR A 62 1.74 3.67 11.84
N GLY A 63 2.30 4.19 12.95
CA GLY A 63 1.83 5.44 13.56
C GLY A 63 1.97 6.66 12.65
N LYS A 64 3.00 6.70 11.80
CA LYS A 64 3.23 7.80 10.85
C LYS A 64 2.25 7.69 9.68
N PHE A 65 2.21 6.55 9.00
CA PHE A 65 1.33 6.35 7.84
C PHE A 65 -0.16 6.40 8.20
N SER A 66 -0.56 6.06 9.43
CA SER A 66 -1.95 6.21 9.89
C SER A 66 -2.42 7.66 9.97
N THR A 67 -1.50 8.64 9.98
CA THR A 67 -1.84 10.07 10.01
C THR A 67 -1.92 10.70 8.61
N ALA A 68 -1.37 10.04 7.59
CA ALA A 68 -1.39 10.54 6.23
C ALA A 68 -2.83 10.60 5.70
N GLN A 69 -3.13 11.65 4.95
CA GLN A 69 -4.44 11.87 4.32
C GLN A 69 -4.42 11.55 2.82
N SER A 70 -3.23 11.39 2.24
CA SER A 70 -3.05 11.09 0.83
C SER A 70 -1.83 10.22 0.59
N GLN A 71 -1.81 9.59 -0.58
CA GLN A 71 -0.67 8.82 -1.07
C GLN A 71 0.59 9.68 -1.15
N GLN A 72 0.47 10.91 -1.66
CA GLN A 72 1.59 11.85 -1.78
C GLN A 72 2.20 12.19 -0.41
N GLU A 73 1.37 12.42 0.60
CA GLU A 73 1.82 12.69 1.96
C GLU A 73 2.53 11.46 2.56
N ALA A 74 1.99 10.26 2.34
CA ALA A 74 2.65 9.02 2.75
C ALA A 74 4.00 8.84 2.04
N TRP A 75 4.11 9.15 0.75
CA TRP A 75 5.38 9.11 0.02
C TRP A 75 6.41 10.05 0.64
N GLN A 76 6.01 11.30 0.94
CA GLN A 76 6.90 12.27 1.58
C GLN A 76 7.34 11.80 2.97
N MET A 77 6.43 11.23 3.76
CA MET A 77 6.77 10.61 5.04
C MET A 77 7.76 9.46 4.86
N ALA A 78 7.59 8.60 3.86
CA ALA A 78 8.54 7.52 3.58
C ALA A 78 9.93 8.06 3.25
N VAL A 79 10.03 9.10 2.40
CA VAL A 79 11.31 9.74 2.05
C VAL A 79 11.99 10.36 3.26
N GLN A 80 11.24 11.13 4.06
CA GLN A 80 11.78 11.77 5.26
C GLN A 80 12.25 10.75 6.32
N ASN A 81 11.60 9.59 6.39
CA ASN A 81 11.89 8.54 7.34
C ASN A 81 12.65 7.36 6.70
N ARG A 82 13.28 7.54 5.52
CA ARG A 82 14.01 6.47 4.83
C ARG A 82 15.06 5.82 5.72
N ALA A 83 15.84 6.63 6.45
CA ALA A 83 16.85 6.14 7.37
C ALA A 83 16.26 5.31 8.52
N LEU A 84 15.10 5.72 9.05
CA LEU A 84 14.39 4.97 10.09
C LEU A 84 13.87 3.62 9.58
N ILE A 85 13.39 3.58 8.33
CA ILE A 85 12.95 2.33 7.68
C ILE A 85 14.15 1.37 7.52
N GLU A 86 15.28 1.89 7.04
CA GLU A 86 16.52 1.13 6.86
C GLU A 86 17.08 0.61 8.18
N GLU A 87 17.03 1.44 9.23
CA GLU A 87 17.41 1.04 10.59
C GLU A 87 16.48 -0.05 11.12
N ALA A 88 15.16 0.11 11.03
CA ALA A 88 14.19 -0.90 11.49
C ALA A 88 14.38 -2.25 10.78
N ALA A 89 14.62 -2.23 9.47
CA ALA A 89 14.88 -3.43 8.71
C ALA A 89 16.23 -4.09 9.10
N SER A 90 17.28 -3.30 9.27
CA SER A 90 18.61 -3.78 9.71
C SER A 90 18.59 -4.35 11.13
N GLN A 91 17.83 -3.72 12.03
CA GLN A 91 17.59 -4.23 13.39
C GLN A 91 16.91 -5.60 13.34
N ALA A 92 15.89 -5.78 12.51
CA ALA A 92 15.26 -7.09 12.35
C ALA A 92 16.25 -8.15 11.82
N VAL A 93 17.08 -7.81 10.83
CA VAL A 93 18.10 -8.75 10.31
C VAL A 93 19.06 -9.20 11.42
N THR A 94 19.55 -8.26 12.23
CA THR A 94 20.49 -8.54 13.32
C THR A 94 19.85 -9.27 14.51
N GLU A 95 18.62 -8.92 14.88
CA GLU A 95 17.85 -9.57 15.95
C GLU A 95 17.64 -11.07 15.69
N TYR A 96 17.43 -11.44 14.42
CA TYR A 96 17.28 -12.83 14.01
C TYR A 96 18.60 -13.55 13.68
N GLY A 97 19.75 -12.95 14.00
CA GLY A 97 21.06 -13.59 13.92
C GLY A 97 21.76 -13.51 12.57
N TYR A 98 21.31 -12.65 11.65
CA TYR A 98 21.93 -12.45 10.35
C TYR A 98 22.76 -11.16 10.31
N SER A 99 23.66 -11.08 9.32
CA SER A 99 24.54 -9.93 9.08
C SER A 99 24.40 -9.38 7.65
N TYR A 100 23.26 -9.65 7.01
CA TYR A 100 23.00 -9.17 5.66
C TYR A 100 22.92 -7.63 5.63
N PRO A 101 23.54 -6.97 4.64
CA PRO A 101 23.25 -5.56 4.41
C PRO A 101 21.78 -5.38 4.03
N VAL A 102 21.22 -4.23 4.37
CA VAL A 102 19.86 -3.86 3.96
C VAL A 102 19.94 -2.56 3.18
N GLN A 103 19.22 -2.47 2.08
CA GLN A 103 19.09 -1.26 1.29
C GLN A 103 17.62 -0.88 1.15
N VAL A 104 17.31 0.39 1.42
CA VAL A 104 15.96 0.94 1.23
C VAL A 104 15.93 1.92 0.08
N GLU A 105 14.99 1.75 -0.84
CA GLU A 105 14.83 2.61 -2.01
C GLU A 105 13.37 3.03 -2.13
N ILE A 106 13.12 4.26 -2.56
CA ILE A 106 11.77 4.81 -2.69
C ILE A 106 11.66 5.34 -4.11
N GLY A 107 10.67 4.87 -4.84
CA GLY A 107 10.51 5.16 -6.27
C GLY A 107 9.35 4.41 -6.87
N GLU A 108 9.33 4.33 -8.20
CA GLU A 108 8.29 3.66 -8.96
C GLU A 108 8.74 2.25 -9.37
N TYR A 109 7.90 1.24 -9.16
CA TYR A 109 8.21 -0.16 -9.46
C TYR A 109 7.00 -0.91 -10.00
N GLU A 110 7.28 -1.95 -10.80
CA GLU A 110 6.26 -2.87 -11.28
C GLU A 110 5.81 -3.85 -10.19
N PHE A 111 4.50 -3.95 -10.01
CA PHE A 111 3.87 -4.92 -9.12
C PHE A 111 2.99 -5.87 -9.93
N PRO A 112 2.96 -7.17 -9.61
CA PRO A 112 1.95 -8.07 -10.12
C PRO A 112 0.58 -7.77 -9.49
N THR A 113 -0.48 -8.31 -10.09
CA THR A 113 -1.82 -8.30 -9.48
C THR A 113 -1.77 -8.97 -8.10
N LYS A 114 -2.31 -8.29 -7.07
CA LYS A 114 -2.35 -8.78 -5.69
C LYS A 114 -3.71 -8.56 -5.05
N THR A 115 -4.13 -9.57 -4.29
CA THR A 115 -5.39 -9.56 -3.54
C THR A 115 -5.08 -9.38 -2.05
N TYR A 116 -5.81 -8.48 -1.41
CA TYR A 116 -5.72 -8.19 0.02
C TYR A 116 -7.13 -8.27 0.62
N GLY A 117 -7.47 -9.40 1.22
CA GLY A 117 -8.85 -9.71 1.60
C GLY A 117 -9.78 -9.57 0.40
N ASN A 118 -10.75 -8.65 0.50
CA ASN A 118 -11.69 -8.39 -0.59
C ASN A 118 -11.15 -7.39 -1.62
N LEU A 119 -10.00 -6.75 -1.45
CA LEU A 119 -9.49 -5.74 -2.40
C LEU A 119 -8.53 -6.37 -3.42
N VAL A 120 -8.74 -6.12 -4.72
CA VAL A 120 -7.81 -6.51 -5.77
C VAL A 120 -7.10 -5.29 -6.33
N LEU A 121 -5.77 -5.29 -6.25
CA LEU A 121 -4.90 -4.31 -6.88
C LEU A 121 -4.31 -4.92 -8.17
N PRO A 122 -4.55 -4.30 -9.34
CA PRO A 122 -4.09 -4.83 -10.62
C PRO A 122 -2.57 -4.78 -10.76
N GLN A 123 -2.04 -5.46 -11.76
CA GLN A 123 -0.67 -5.29 -12.20
C GLN A 123 -0.44 -3.88 -12.73
N GLY A 124 0.74 -3.30 -12.46
CA GLY A 124 1.16 -2.03 -13.03
C GLY A 124 2.32 -1.40 -12.25
N SER A 125 2.65 -0.17 -12.62
CA SER A 125 3.67 0.63 -11.95
C SER A 125 3.07 1.39 -10.77
N TYR A 126 3.76 1.36 -9.61
CA TYR A 126 3.32 1.99 -8.37
C TYR A 126 4.48 2.67 -7.68
N GLU A 127 4.19 3.77 -6.99
CA GLU A 127 5.10 4.30 -5.99
C GLU A 127 5.22 3.33 -4.79
N ALA A 128 6.45 2.98 -4.44
CA ALA A 128 6.71 2.03 -3.39
C ALA A 128 7.99 2.30 -2.61
N VAL A 129 7.99 1.75 -1.39
CA VAL A 129 9.19 1.53 -0.57
C VAL A 129 9.70 0.12 -0.88
N ARG A 130 10.94 0.02 -1.37
CA ARG A 130 11.67 -1.22 -1.65
C ARG A 130 12.71 -1.47 -0.57
N VAL A 131 12.62 -2.62 0.09
CA VAL A 131 13.59 -3.07 1.09
C VAL A 131 14.29 -4.31 0.54
N VAL A 132 15.59 -4.20 0.23
CA VAL A 132 16.39 -5.30 -0.29
C VAL A 132 17.26 -5.86 0.82
N ILE A 133 17.11 -7.15 1.12
CA ILE A 133 17.91 -7.86 2.12
C ILE A 133 19.05 -8.59 1.39
N GLY A 134 20.28 -8.36 1.80
CA GLY A 134 21.45 -9.04 1.26
C GLY A 134 21.58 -8.83 -0.26
N LYS A 135 21.64 -9.92 -1.02
CA LYS A 135 21.76 -9.87 -2.48
C LYS A 135 20.45 -9.54 -3.20
N GLY A 136 19.30 -9.66 -2.54
CA GLY A 136 18.00 -9.44 -3.17
C GLY A 136 17.64 -10.46 -4.27
N GLU A 137 18.13 -11.69 -4.18
CA GLU A 137 17.91 -12.74 -5.19
C GLU A 137 16.70 -13.62 -4.88
N GLY A 138 16.07 -13.43 -3.72
CA GLY A 138 14.92 -14.23 -3.29
C GLY A 138 13.57 -13.63 -3.68
N GLN A 139 12.51 -14.38 -3.40
CA GLN A 139 11.14 -13.95 -3.65
C GLN A 139 10.76 -12.65 -2.93
N ASN A 140 9.91 -11.88 -3.61
CA ASN A 140 9.34 -10.63 -3.10
C ASN A 140 8.19 -10.88 -2.12
N TRP A 141 8.08 -10.03 -1.12
CA TRP A 141 6.86 -9.85 -0.33
C TRP A 141 6.19 -8.55 -0.75
N TRP A 142 4.90 -8.56 -1.03
CA TRP A 142 4.17 -7.41 -1.60
C TRP A 142 3.09 -6.91 -0.66
N CYS A 143 3.06 -5.61 -0.35
CA CYS A 143 2.08 -5.02 0.56
C CYS A 143 1.73 -3.57 0.23
N VAL A 144 0.81 -2.99 1.01
CA VAL A 144 0.37 -1.59 0.89
C VAL A 144 0.61 -0.88 2.23
N LEU A 145 1.49 0.12 2.24
CA LEU A 145 1.79 0.96 3.41
C LEU A 145 0.78 2.06 3.61
N PHE A 146 0.30 2.65 2.51
CA PHE A 146 -0.77 3.64 2.54
C PHE A 146 -1.83 3.30 1.49
N PRO A 147 -3.12 3.31 1.86
CA PRO A 147 -3.61 3.21 3.24
C PRO A 147 -2.96 2.01 3.98
N PRO A 148 -2.86 2.01 5.32
CA PRO A 148 -2.14 0.97 6.07
C PRO A 148 -2.90 -0.36 6.08
N LEU A 149 -2.93 -1.03 4.93
CA LEU A 149 -3.54 -2.34 4.72
C LEU A 149 -2.59 -3.49 5.09
N CYS A 150 -1.32 -3.17 5.28
CA CYS A 150 -0.34 -4.14 5.74
C CYS A 150 -0.55 -4.45 7.22
N ILE A 151 -1.02 -5.66 7.52
CA ILE A 151 -1.21 -6.13 8.89
C ILE A 151 0.01 -6.95 9.32
N ILE A 152 0.37 -6.83 10.59
CA ILE A 152 1.38 -7.66 11.23
C ILE A 152 0.75 -9.04 11.47
N SER A 153 0.95 -9.95 10.53
CA SER A 153 0.56 -11.36 10.63
C SER A 153 1.80 -12.26 10.67
N SER A 154 1.64 -13.44 11.30
CA SER A 154 2.59 -14.55 11.20
C SER A 154 2.36 -15.42 9.96
N THR A 155 1.26 -15.20 9.25
CA THR A 155 0.83 -15.93 8.05
C THR A 155 0.92 -15.04 6.81
N ASP A 156 1.10 -15.68 5.66
CA ASP A 156 1.29 -15.00 4.36
C ASP A 156 0.02 -14.30 3.83
N GLU A 157 -1.06 -14.31 4.59
CA GLU A 157 -2.34 -13.74 4.21
C GLU A 157 -2.39 -12.25 4.59
N GLY A 158 -2.25 -11.39 3.58
CA GLY A 158 -2.55 -9.96 3.73
C GLY A 158 -3.99 -9.73 4.20
N LEU A 159 -4.24 -8.60 4.89
CA LEU A 159 -5.57 -8.16 5.34
C LEU A 159 -6.45 -9.28 5.94
N SER A 160 -6.04 -9.85 7.07
CA SER A 160 -6.92 -10.71 7.87
C SER A 160 -7.83 -9.84 8.74
N LEU A 161 -9.15 -9.91 8.52
CA LEU A 161 -10.16 -9.27 9.36
C LEU A 161 -10.44 -10.15 10.59
N GLY A 162 -9.43 -10.38 11.42
CA GLY A 162 -9.54 -11.24 12.60
C GLY A 162 -10.25 -10.55 13.77
N SER A 163 -10.15 -9.23 13.88
CA SER A 163 -10.73 -8.45 14.99
C SER A 163 -11.59 -7.27 14.56
N ARG A 164 -12.53 -6.85 15.44
CA ARG A 164 -13.42 -5.70 15.20
C ARG A 164 -12.66 -4.39 14.99
N LYS A 165 -11.50 -4.21 15.64
CA LYS A 165 -10.66 -3.02 15.48
C LYS A 165 -9.98 -2.99 14.12
N GLU A 166 -9.41 -4.12 13.68
CA GLU A 166 -8.82 -4.25 12.34
C GLU A 166 -9.88 -4.08 11.25
N ALA A 167 -11.09 -4.58 11.47
CA ALA A 167 -12.20 -4.36 10.55
C ALA A 167 -12.55 -2.88 10.42
N GLN A 168 -12.65 -2.15 11.52
CA GLN A 168 -12.94 -0.71 11.49
C GLN A 168 -11.85 0.09 10.77
N VAL A 169 -10.57 -0.24 11.00
CA VAL A 169 -9.43 0.38 10.29
C VAL A 169 -9.51 0.08 8.80
N SER A 170 -9.79 -1.17 8.43
CA SER A 170 -9.95 -1.56 7.04
C SER A 170 -11.08 -0.79 6.36
N PHE A 171 -12.27 -0.69 6.98
CA PHE A 171 -13.39 0.06 6.41
C PHE A 171 -13.04 1.53 6.17
N LYS A 172 -12.36 2.18 7.13
CA LYS A 172 -11.91 3.57 6.97
C LYS A 172 -10.87 3.71 5.85
N CYS A 173 -9.99 2.72 5.67
CA CYS A 173 -9.04 2.71 4.56
C CYS A 173 -9.72 2.55 3.20
N LEU A 174 -10.87 1.86 3.12
CA LEU A 174 -11.64 1.74 1.87
C LEU A 174 -12.20 3.08 1.40
N GLU A 175 -12.49 4.02 2.32
CA GLU A 175 -12.94 5.37 1.97
C GLU A 175 -11.85 6.20 1.27
N LEU A 176 -10.57 5.84 1.47
CA LEU A 176 -9.43 6.54 0.86
C LEU A 176 -9.13 6.04 -0.57
N LEU A 177 -9.72 4.92 -0.99
CA LEU A 177 -9.52 4.38 -2.34
C LEU A 177 -10.53 4.99 -3.32
N PRO A 178 -10.11 5.30 -4.57
CA PRO A 178 -10.98 5.90 -5.56
C PRO A 178 -12.14 4.99 -5.94
N GLN A 179 -13.22 5.61 -6.45
CA GLN A 179 -14.42 4.94 -6.97
C GLN A 179 -14.06 4.10 -8.20
N GLY A 180 -13.65 2.86 -7.98
CA GLY A 180 -13.06 1.99 -9.01
C GLY A 180 -12.24 0.83 -8.43
N ALA A 181 -11.91 0.86 -7.14
CA ALA A 181 -11.42 -0.29 -6.40
C ALA A 181 -12.33 -1.52 -6.65
N ARG A 182 -11.75 -2.59 -7.18
CA ARG A 182 -12.48 -3.85 -7.39
C ARG A 182 -12.44 -4.64 -6.10
N PHE A 183 -13.64 -4.89 -5.57
CA PHE A 183 -13.81 -5.78 -4.44
C PHE A 183 -14.22 -7.17 -4.91
N SER A 184 -13.42 -8.17 -4.60
CA SER A 184 -13.80 -9.57 -4.70
C SER A 184 -14.43 -9.98 -3.38
N PHE A 185 -15.73 -10.31 -3.37
CA PHE A 185 -16.36 -10.87 -2.19
C PHE A 185 -16.01 -12.36 -2.14
N HIS A 186 -15.14 -12.76 -1.22
CA HIS A 186 -14.96 -14.18 -0.91
C HIS A 186 -15.95 -14.57 0.19
N ASN A 187 -16.81 -15.56 -0.10
CA ASN A 187 -17.76 -16.05 0.90
C ASN A 187 -16.97 -16.80 1.99
N PRO A 188 -17.14 -16.49 3.29
CA PRO A 188 -16.33 -17.07 4.37
C PRO A 188 -16.49 -18.60 4.60
N THR A 189 -17.25 -19.31 3.76
CA THR A 189 -17.56 -20.74 3.91
C THR A 189 -16.65 -21.68 3.13
N GLU A 190 -15.63 -21.20 2.44
CA GLU A 190 -14.62 -22.06 1.82
C GLU A 190 -13.33 -22.03 2.65
N GLU A 191 -13.16 -23.05 3.50
CA GLU A 191 -11.85 -23.46 4.02
C GLU A 191 -10.88 -23.62 2.84
N PRO A 192 -9.60 -23.21 2.97
CA PRO A 192 -8.64 -23.42 1.90
C PRO A 192 -8.42 -24.92 1.74
N GLN A 193 -8.92 -25.49 0.64
CA GLN A 193 -8.48 -26.78 0.18
C GLN A 193 -6.99 -26.70 -0.09
N ASN A 194 -6.27 -27.53 0.63
CA ASN A 194 -4.84 -27.76 0.52
C ASN A 194 -4.52 -28.29 -0.89
N ASP A 195 -4.25 -27.38 -1.83
CA ASP A 195 -3.65 -27.73 -3.10
C ASP A 195 -2.15 -27.88 -2.91
N THR A 196 -1.82 -29.08 -2.45
CA THR A 196 -0.55 -29.72 -2.72
C THR A 196 -0.38 -29.87 -4.23
N GLN A 197 0.88 -29.70 -4.67
CA GLN A 197 1.55 -30.25 -5.87
C GLN A 197 1.67 -29.38 -7.14
N PRO A 198 2.73 -29.58 -7.94
CA PRO A 198 3.89 -30.48 -7.75
C PRO A 198 5.23 -29.78 -7.49
#